data_AF-A0A1N7SIH6-F1
#
_entry.id   AF-A0A1N7SIH6-F1
#
_cell.length_a   1.000
_cell.length_b   1.000
_cell.length_c   1.000
_cell.angle_alpha   90.00
_cell.angle_beta   90.00
_cell.angle_gamma   90.00
#
_symmetry.space_group_name_H-M   'P 1'
#
loop_
_entity.id
_entity.type
_entity.pdbx_description
1 polymer ?
#
loop_
_entity_poly.entity_id
_entity_poly.type
_entity_poly.pdbx_seq_one_letter_code
_entity_poly.pdbx_strand_id
1 'polypeptide(L)'
;MAVFLVWAGDPRPGQAGANVIDSRRSLRASAYLPLLRVPGIIFVSLQMGDTSRPEINELPPELQPLDLMGQVQDFADTAAIIECLDLVITVDTSVAHLAGALGKPVWILSRFDGCWRWLHNRDDSPWYPTARLFRQTQPGDWDDVIGRVTRALQLENEAGAPRS
;
A
#
# COMPACT_ATOMS: atom_id res chain seq x y z
N MET A 1 1.76 13.27 9.82
CA MET A 1 1.63 11.81 9.68
C MET A 1 2.46 11.33 8.49
N ALA A 2 3.24 10.26 8.64
CA ALA A 2 4.02 9.62 7.58
C ALA A 2 3.37 8.31 7.13
N VAL A 3 3.07 8.22 5.83
CA VAL A 3 2.32 7.11 5.22
C VAL A 3 3.17 6.45 4.14
N PHE A 4 3.32 5.14 4.24
CA PHE A 4 4.18 4.37 3.36
C PHE A 4 3.36 3.61 2.33
N LEU A 5 3.78 3.63 1.06
CA LEU A 5 2.99 3.14 -0.07
C LEU A 5 3.70 2.00 -0.80
N VAL A 6 2.92 0.98 -1.13
CA VAL A 6 3.28 -0.08 -2.09
C VAL A 6 2.07 -0.34 -2.99
N TRP A 7 2.23 -0.13 -4.29
CA TRP A 7 1.13 -0.21 -5.25
C TRP A 7 1.13 -1.49 -6.07
N ALA A 8 2.26 -2.19 -6.18
CA ALA A 8 2.37 -3.37 -7.02
C ALA A 8 3.31 -4.43 -6.45
N GLY A 9 3.12 -5.68 -6.89
CA GLY A 9 4.23 -6.62 -6.97
C GLY A 9 5.09 -6.36 -8.20
N ASP A 10 6.17 -7.12 -8.36
CA ASP A 10 7.04 -7.02 -9.54
C ASP A 10 6.84 -8.27 -10.43
N PRO A 11 6.39 -8.10 -11.68
CA PRO A 11 6.26 -9.20 -12.63
C PRO A 11 7.60 -9.87 -12.92
N ARG A 12 7.61 -11.20 -13.00
CA ARG A 12 8.84 -11.98 -13.24
C ARG A 12 8.93 -12.43 -14.71
N PRO A 13 10.04 -12.16 -15.42
CA PRO A 13 10.23 -12.65 -16.77
C PRO A 13 10.06 -14.18 -16.85
N GLY A 14 9.32 -14.66 -17.86
CA GLY A 14 9.10 -16.09 -18.10
C GLY A 14 8.07 -16.78 -17.20
N GLN A 15 7.45 -16.09 -16.24
CA GLN A 15 6.45 -16.67 -15.32
C GLN A 15 5.03 -16.15 -15.59
N ALA A 16 4.51 -16.38 -16.79
CA ALA A 16 3.22 -15.84 -17.24
C ALA A 16 2.06 -16.13 -16.25
N GLY A 17 1.97 -17.35 -15.71
CA GLY A 17 0.94 -17.70 -14.73
C GLY A 17 1.02 -16.90 -13.42
N ALA A 18 2.24 -16.68 -12.90
CA ALA A 18 2.45 -15.87 -11.70
C ALA A 18 2.16 -14.38 -11.97
N ASN A 19 2.51 -13.89 -13.16
CA ASN A 19 2.29 -12.50 -13.55
C ASN A 19 0.81 -12.17 -13.72
N VAL A 20 -0.02 -13.12 -14.16
CA VAL A 20 -1.49 -12.94 -14.21
C VAL A 20 -2.08 -12.79 -12.81
N ILE A 21 -1.52 -13.48 -11.81
CA ILE A 21 -1.95 -13.33 -10.40
C ILE A 21 -1.45 -12.01 -9.82
N ASP A 22 -0.26 -11.56 -10.23
CA ASP A 22 0.30 -10.26 -9.88
C ASP A 22 -0.53 -9.09 -10.41
N SER A 23 -0.86 -9.10 -11.69
CA SER A 23 -1.61 -8.02 -12.32
C SER A 23 -3.00 -7.82 -11.71
N ARG A 24 -3.58 -8.83 -11.05
CA ARG A 24 -4.87 -8.73 -10.37
C ARG A 24 -4.80 -8.04 -9.02
N ARG A 25 -3.63 -8.00 -8.38
CA ARG A 25 -3.43 -7.36 -7.08
C ARG A 25 -2.60 -6.07 -7.16
N SER A 26 -1.95 -5.81 -8.29
CA SER A 26 -1.13 -4.63 -8.53
C SER A 26 -1.96 -3.50 -9.14
N LEU A 27 -1.66 -2.27 -8.74
CA LEU A 27 -2.15 -1.02 -9.33
C LEU A 27 -0.99 -0.28 -9.98
N ARG A 28 -1.29 0.67 -10.86
CA ARG A 28 -0.32 1.68 -11.31
C ARG A 28 -0.13 2.73 -10.23
N ALA A 29 1.06 3.31 -10.12
CA ALA A 29 1.33 4.43 -9.20
C ALA A 29 0.32 5.58 -9.37
N SER A 30 -0.10 5.86 -10.61
CA SER A 30 -1.09 6.91 -10.93
C SER A 30 -2.46 6.71 -10.29
N ALA A 31 -2.83 5.47 -9.95
CA ALA A 31 -4.08 5.18 -9.26
C ALA A 31 -4.11 5.81 -7.85
N TYR A 32 -2.94 6.06 -7.25
CA TYR A 32 -2.82 6.67 -5.92
C TYR A 32 -2.93 8.20 -5.95
N LEU A 33 -3.08 8.85 -7.12
CA LEU A 33 -3.19 10.32 -7.20
C LEU A 33 -4.25 10.95 -6.28
N PRO A 34 -5.47 10.38 -6.10
CA PRO A 34 -6.43 10.92 -5.15
C PRO A 34 -5.93 10.89 -3.70
N LEU A 35 -5.23 9.81 -3.33
CA LEU A 35 -4.63 9.62 -2.01
C LEU A 35 -3.49 10.62 -1.75
N LEU A 36 -2.61 10.79 -2.73
CA LEU A 36 -1.43 11.66 -2.64
C LEU A 36 -1.78 13.13 -2.46
N ARG A 37 -3.02 13.52 -2.78
CA ARG A 37 -3.53 14.89 -2.62
C ARG A 37 -4.07 15.18 -1.21
N VAL A 38 -4.10 14.21 -0.31
CA VAL A 38 -4.53 14.44 1.07
C VAL A 38 -3.49 15.34 1.78
N PRO A 39 -3.87 16.53 2.25
CA PRO A 39 -2.92 17.49 2.81
C PRO A 39 -2.40 17.05 4.18
N GLY A 40 -1.19 17.50 4.54
CA GLY A 40 -0.59 17.26 5.87
C GLY A 40 0.03 15.87 6.05
N ILE A 41 0.12 15.09 4.97
CA ILE A 41 0.69 13.74 4.97
C ILE A 41 2.01 13.75 4.20
N ILE A 42 3.01 13.09 4.78
CA ILE A 42 4.27 12.79 4.11
C ILE A 42 4.15 11.39 3.54
N PHE A 43 4.12 11.27 2.21
CA PHE A 43 4.09 9.97 1.54
C PHE A 43 5.50 9.48 1.23
N VAL A 44 5.73 8.20 1.51
CA VAL A 44 7.01 7.53 1.27
C VAL A 44 6.75 6.25 0.46
N SER A 45 7.52 6.04 -0.61
CA SER A 45 7.44 4.81 -1.41
C SER A 45 8.29 3.71 -0.78
N LEU A 46 7.68 2.53 -0.58
CA LEU A 46 8.38 1.26 -0.32
C LEU A 46 8.36 0.34 -1.56
N GLN A 47 8.02 0.88 -2.73
CA GLN A 47 7.89 0.10 -3.93
C GLN A 47 9.25 -0.44 -4.39
N MET A 48 9.33 -1.76 -4.52
CA MET A 48 10.45 -2.45 -5.14
C MET A 48 10.09 -2.90 -6.55
N GLY A 49 11.10 -3.38 -7.29
CA GLY A 49 10.93 -3.98 -8.60
C GLY A 49 11.35 -3.06 -9.73
N ASP A 50 12.04 -3.64 -10.72
CA ASP A 50 12.60 -2.89 -11.84
C ASP A 50 11.51 -2.35 -12.77
N THR A 51 10.32 -2.96 -12.75
CA THR A 51 9.18 -2.54 -13.57
C THR A 51 8.28 -1.56 -12.84
N SER A 52 7.94 -1.84 -11.59
CA SER A 52 6.95 -1.09 -10.82
C SER A 52 7.49 0.14 -10.11
N ARG A 53 8.76 0.13 -9.68
CA ARG A 53 9.37 1.27 -8.97
C ARG A 53 9.51 2.53 -9.84
N PRO A 54 9.94 2.44 -11.12
CA PRO A 54 10.05 3.62 -11.98
C PRO A 54 8.75 4.36 -12.24
N GLU A 55 7.58 3.73 -12.02
CA GLU A 55 6.27 4.36 -12.17
C GLU A 55 6.08 5.60 -11.31
N ILE A 56 6.85 5.74 -10.21
CA ILE A 56 6.84 6.94 -9.38
C ILE A 56 7.20 8.20 -10.18
N ASN A 57 8.08 8.07 -11.18
CA ASN A 57 8.53 9.18 -12.01
C ASN A 57 7.45 9.66 -12.99
N GLU A 58 6.38 8.89 -13.18
CA GLU A 58 5.23 9.27 -14.02
C GLU A 58 4.23 10.16 -13.26
N LEU A 59 4.37 10.26 -11.93
CA LEU A 59 3.52 11.12 -11.12
C LEU A 59 3.93 12.60 -11.25
N PRO A 60 3.00 13.55 -11.05
CA PRO A 60 3.34 14.96 -10.93
C PRO A 60 4.43 15.18 -9.87
N PRO A 61 5.51 15.91 -10.15
CA PRO A 61 6.66 16.05 -9.24
C PRO A 61 6.28 16.50 -7.82
N GLU A 62 5.25 17.34 -7.68
CA GLU A 62 4.75 17.85 -6.40
C GLU A 62 3.97 16.81 -5.58
N LEU A 63 3.54 15.70 -6.20
CA LEU A 63 2.82 14.60 -5.56
C LEU A 63 3.68 13.33 -5.43
N GLN A 64 4.92 13.33 -5.93
CA GLN A 64 5.80 12.18 -5.85
C GLN A 64 6.13 11.83 -4.39
N PRO A 65 5.85 10.59 -3.92
CA PRO A 65 6.32 10.14 -2.63
C PRO A 65 7.85 10.16 -2.55
N LEU A 66 8.38 10.32 -1.33
CA LEU A 66 9.81 10.14 -1.09
C LEU A 66 10.20 8.69 -1.38
N ASP A 67 11.14 8.45 -2.31
CA ASP A 67 11.66 7.11 -2.59
C ASP A 67 12.89 6.80 -1.72
N LEU A 68 12.73 5.90 -0.75
CA LEU A 68 13.81 5.42 0.12
C LEU A 68 14.43 4.10 -0.36
N MET A 69 13.82 3.44 -1.34
CA MET A 69 14.18 2.06 -1.72
C MET A 69 15.49 1.98 -2.51
N GLY A 70 16.09 3.11 -2.86
CA GLY A 70 17.42 3.15 -3.48
C GLY A 70 18.55 2.75 -2.52
N GLN A 71 18.29 2.78 -1.22
CA GLN A 71 19.29 2.53 -0.16
C GLN A 71 19.01 1.28 0.66
N VAL A 72 17.91 0.59 0.38
CA VAL A 72 17.49 -0.64 1.08
C VAL A 72 18.23 -1.84 0.48
N GLN A 73 18.96 -2.59 1.30
CA GLN A 73 19.70 -3.78 0.86
C GLN A 73 18.94 -5.06 1.19
N ASP A 74 18.23 -5.09 2.32
CA ASP A 74 17.50 -6.27 2.78
C ASP A 74 16.17 -5.97 3.50
N PHE A 75 15.55 -7.02 4.03
CA PHE A 75 14.30 -6.91 4.78
C PHE A 75 14.47 -6.24 6.15
N ALA A 76 15.67 -6.27 6.74
CA ALA A 76 15.93 -5.61 8.01
C ALA A 76 15.95 -4.09 7.82
N ASP A 77 16.53 -3.60 6.72
CA ASP A 77 16.45 -2.19 6.33
C ASP A 77 14.98 -1.75 6.12
N THR A 78 14.20 -2.59 5.42
CA THR A 78 12.76 -2.33 5.22
C THR A 78 12.02 -2.29 6.56
N ALA A 79 12.34 -3.19 7.48
CA ALA A 79 11.74 -3.24 8.82
C ALA A 79 12.08 -1.98 9.63
N ALA A 80 13.34 -1.54 9.61
CA ALA A 80 13.78 -0.33 10.31
C ALA A 80 13.06 0.93 9.79
N ILE A 81 12.84 1.02 8.48
CA ILE A 81 12.03 2.08 7.89
C ILE A 81 10.57 1.98 8.36
N ILE A 82 10.02 0.75 8.43
CA ILE A 82 8.67 0.49 8.94
C ILE A 82 8.53 0.72 10.45
N GLU A 83 9.63 0.84 11.20
CA GLU A 83 9.53 1.21 12.61
C GLU A 83 9.23 2.69 12.82
N CYS A 84 9.62 3.56 11.88
CA CYS A 84 9.47 5.01 11.97
C CYS A 84 8.11 5.55 11.51
N LEU A 85 7.18 4.68 11.09
CA LEU A 85 5.94 5.10 10.41
C LEU A 85 4.69 5.10 11.28
N ASP A 86 3.72 5.90 10.83
CA ASP A 86 2.38 5.95 11.40
C ASP A 86 1.45 4.94 10.73
N LEU A 87 1.59 4.72 9.41
CA LEU A 87 0.71 3.84 8.62
C LEU A 87 1.40 3.29 7.37
N VAL A 88 1.15 2.02 7.06
CA VAL A 88 1.50 1.39 5.76
C VAL A 88 0.23 1.15 4.96
N ILE A 89 0.20 1.57 3.69
CA ILE A 89 -0.86 1.29 2.73
C ILE A 89 -0.25 0.48 1.58
N THR A 90 -0.67 -0.77 1.44
CA THR A 90 -0.04 -1.73 0.52
C THR A 90 -1.08 -2.61 -0.15
N VAL A 91 -0.77 -3.05 -1.37
CA VAL A 91 -1.42 -4.23 -1.95
C VAL A 91 -0.96 -5.52 -1.23
N ASP A 92 -1.56 -6.66 -1.56
CA ASP A 92 -1.25 -7.99 -1.01
C ASP A 92 0.19 -8.45 -1.38
N THR A 93 1.19 -7.95 -0.64
CA THR A 93 2.64 -8.21 -0.82
C THR A 93 3.32 -8.59 0.50
N SER A 94 4.60 -8.94 0.45
CA SER A 94 5.44 -9.19 1.63
C SER A 94 5.46 -8.00 2.62
N VAL A 95 5.34 -6.76 2.14
CA VAL A 95 5.33 -5.57 3.01
C VAL A 95 4.11 -5.56 3.93
N ALA A 96 2.95 -6.06 3.47
CA ALA A 96 1.76 -6.20 4.30
C ALA A 96 2.00 -7.12 5.50
N HIS A 97 2.67 -8.25 5.25
CA HIS A 97 3.02 -9.23 6.28
C HIS A 97 4.08 -8.71 7.24
N LEU A 98 5.10 -8.01 6.72
CA LEU A 98 6.16 -7.42 7.54
C LEU A 98 5.60 -6.36 8.49
N ALA A 99 4.80 -5.42 7.98
CA ALA A 99 4.17 -4.39 8.80
C ALA A 99 3.23 -4.97 9.86
N GLY A 100 2.42 -5.97 9.48
CA GLY A 100 1.54 -6.68 10.41
C GLY A 100 2.32 -7.44 11.50
N ALA A 101 3.44 -8.07 11.15
CA ALA A 101 4.29 -8.78 12.11
C ALA A 101 5.01 -7.84 13.09
N LEU A 102 5.34 -6.63 12.64
CA LEU A 102 5.92 -5.56 13.48
C LEU A 102 4.85 -4.83 14.33
N GLY A 103 3.58 -5.23 14.25
CA GLY A 103 2.49 -4.59 14.99
C GLY A 103 2.20 -3.15 14.54
N LYS A 104 2.57 -2.79 13.31
CA LYS A 104 2.32 -1.46 12.76
C LYS A 104 0.94 -1.37 12.12
N PRO A 105 0.27 -0.21 12.18
CA PRO A 105 -0.96 0.01 11.42
C PRO A 105 -0.72 -0.27 9.93
N VAL A 106 -1.54 -1.16 9.35
CA VAL A 106 -1.39 -1.56 7.95
C VAL A 106 -2.75 -1.65 7.26
N TRP A 107 -2.88 -0.99 6.13
CA TRP A 107 -4.06 -1.04 5.28
C TRP A 107 -3.74 -1.83 4.02
N ILE A 108 -4.53 -2.85 3.77
CA ILE A 108 -4.28 -3.84 2.72
C ILE A 108 -5.34 -3.71 1.64
N LEU A 109 -4.91 -3.31 0.45
CA LEU A 109 -5.75 -3.22 -0.74
C LEU A 109 -5.88 -4.63 -1.33
N SER A 110 -7.08 -5.19 -1.21
CA SER A 110 -7.35 -6.59 -1.56
C SER A 110 -8.16 -6.69 -2.83
N ARG A 111 -7.68 -7.49 -3.78
CA ARG A 111 -8.38 -7.81 -5.02
C ARG A 111 -9.70 -8.55 -4.76
N PHE A 112 -10.61 -8.53 -5.75
CA PHE A 112 -11.97 -9.08 -5.60
C PHE A 112 -12.01 -10.56 -5.22
N ASP A 113 -11.22 -11.40 -5.91
CA ASP A 113 -11.15 -12.85 -5.61
C ASP A 113 -10.40 -13.15 -4.30
N GLY A 114 -9.81 -12.13 -3.65
CA GLY A 114 -9.17 -12.20 -2.35
C GLY A 114 -8.00 -13.18 -2.29
N CYS A 115 -7.16 -13.04 -1.26
CA CYS A 115 -6.31 -14.17 -0.83
C CYS A 115 -7.05 -14.89 0.28
N TRP A 116 -6.98 -16.23 0.31
CA TRP A 116 -7.57 -17.02 1.40
C TRP A 116 -7.10 -16.55 2.80
N ARG A 117 -5.88 -15.98 2.86
CA ARG A 117 -5.26 -15.37 4.04
C ARG A 117 -5.93 -14.09 4.52
N TRP A 118 -6.93 -13.58 3.83
CA TRP A 118 -7.65 -12.37 4.24
C TRP A 118 -9.11 -12.65 4.59
N LEU A 119 -9.53 -13.93 4.48
CA LEU A 119 -10.91 -14.38 4.67
C LEU A 119 -11.92 -13.58 3.83
N HIS A 120 -13.20 -13.92 3.98
CA HIS A 120 -14.31 -13.23 3.34
C HIS A 120 -15.22 -12.57 4.40
N ASN A 121 -15.99 -11.56 3.98
CA ASN A 121 -16.99 -10.86 4.80
C ASN A 121 -16.43 -10.19 6.07
N ARG A 122 -15.19 -9.74 6.00
CA ARG A 122 -14.54 -9.00 7.08
C ARG A 122 -13.48 -8.06 6.55
N ASP A 123 -13.22 -7.01 7.33
CA ASP A 123 -12.26 -5.96 7.02
C ASP A 123 -11.06 -5.94 7.99
N ASP A 124 -10.96 -6.93 8.88
CA ASP A 124 -9.86 -7.15 9.83
C ASP A 124 -9.12 -8.46 9.52
N SER A 125 -7.96 -8.66 10.16
CA SER A 125 -7.13 -9.85 10.00
C SER A 125 -6.94 -10.58 11.34
N PRO A 126 -7.32 -11.87 11.44
CA PRO A 126 -6.98 -12.71 12.59
C PRO A 126 -5.47 -12.86 12.84
N TRP A 127 -4.67 -12.68 11.79
CA TRP A 127 -3.21 -12.85 11.85
C TRP A 127 -2.49 -11.55 12.24
N TYR A 128 -3.07 -10.40 11.88
CA TYR A 128 -2.47 -9.08 12.09
C TYR A 128 -3.52 -8.14 12.70
N PRO A 129 -3.55 -7.99 14.03
CA PRO A 129 -4.57 -7.19 14.72
C PRO A 129 -4.63 -5.71 14.28
N THR A 130 -3.53 -5.19 13.75
CA THR A 130 -3.42 -3.80 13.24
C THR A 130 -3.76 -3.67 11.76
N ALA A 131 -4.14 -4.77 11.09
CA ALA A 131 -4.46 -4.76 9.68
C ALA A 131 -5.93 -4.41 9.42
N ARG A 132 -6.14 -3.51 8.46
CA ARG A 132 -7.46 -3.17 7.90
C ARG A 132 -7.47 -3.48 6.41
N LEU A 133 -8.48 -4.22 5.95
CA LEU A 133 -8.64 -4.64 4.56
C LEU A 133 -9.58 -3.69 3.82
N PHE A 134 -9.17 -3.28 2.62
CA PHE A 134 -9.99 -2.58 1.66
C PHE A 134 -10.14 -3.46 0.43
N ARG A 135 -11.23 -4.23 0.39
CA ARG A 135 -11.48 -5.21 -0.67
C ARG A 135 -12.25 -4.57 -1.82
N GLN A 136 -11.90 -4.93 -3.05
CA GLN A 136 -12.71 -4.61 -4.23
C GLN A 136 -14.13 -5.16 -4.08
N THR A 137 -15.12 -4.33 -4.40
CA THR A 137 -16.53 -4.73 -4.46
C THR A 137 -16.87 -5.38 -5.80
N GLN A 138 -16.13 -5.03 -6.86
CA GLN A 138 -16.23 -5.60 -8.21
C GLN A 138 -14.83 -5.92 -8.75
N PRO A 139 -14.65 -7.00 -9.55
CA PRO A 139 -13.36 -7.32 -10.15
C PRO A 139 -12.77 -6.13 -10.92
N GLY A 140 -11.57 -5.69 -10.54
CA GLY A 140 -10.85 -4.62 -11.24
C GLY A 140 -11.25 -3.20 -10.83
N ASP A 141 -12.27 -3.02 -10.00
CA ASP A 141 -12.70 -1.71 -9.50
C ASP A 141 -11.78 -1.22 -8.37
N TRP A 142 -10.59 -0.75 -8.76
CA TRP A 142 -9.63 -0.14 -7.85
C TRP A 142 -9.98 1.30 -7.49
N ASP A 143 -10.77 1.99 -8.32
CA ASP A 143 -11.16 3.38 -8.07
C ASP A 143 -12.03 3.49 -6.82
N ASP A 144 -12.99 2.56 -6.62
CA ASP A 144 -13.76 2.48 -5.37
C ASP A 144 -12.86 2.24 -4.16
N VAL A 145 -11.90 1.32 -4.27
CA VAL A 145 -10.95 1.01 -3.19
C VAL A 145 -10.14 2.25 -2.83
N ILE A 146 -9.53 2.93 -3.81
CA ILE A 146 -8.74 4.14 -3.60
C ILE A 146 -9.61 5.25 -3.01
N GLY A 147 -10.84 5.42 -3.47
CA GLY A 147 -11.79 6.39 -2.90
C GLY A 147 -12.05 6.16 -1.42
N ARG A 148 -12.32 4.91 -1.03
CA ARG A 148 -12.53 4.53 0.38
C ARG A 148 -11.28 4.67 1.23
N VAL A 149 -10.12 4.29 0.71
CA VAL A 149 -8.82 4.46 1.38
C VAL A 149 -8.52 5.95 1.59
N THR A 150 -8.74 6.78 0.58
CA THR A 150 -8.53 8.24 0.65
C THR A 150 -9.41 8.88 1.71
N ARG A 151 -10.70 8.53 1.73
CA ARG A 151 -11.63 9.02 2.76
C ARG A 151 -11.24 8.57 4.16
N ALA A 152 -10.86 7.30 4.33
CA ALA A 152 -10.39 6.81 5.60
C ALA A 152 -9.13 7.55 6.06
N LEU A 153 -8.19 7.81 5.14
CA LEU A 153 -6.94 8.49 5.44
C LEU A 153 -7.15 9.93 5.89
N GLN A 154 -8.08 10.65 5.25
CA GLN A 154 -8.47 11.99 5.65
C GLN A 154 -8.98 12.01 7.09
N LEU A 155 -9.86 11.07 7.45
CA LEU A 155 -10.42 10.96 8.81
C LEU A 155 -9.33 10.64 9.85
N GLU A 156 -8.40 9.74 9.56
CA GLU A 156 -7.28 9.43 10.46
C GLU A 156 -6.37 10.66 10.65
N ASN A 157 -6.06 11.37 9.56
CA ASN A 157 -5.21 12.56 9.61
C ASN A 157 -5.85 13.69 10.43
N GLU A 158 -7.16 13.88 10.29
CA GLU A 158 -7.95 14.84 11.09
C GLU A 158 -8.00 14.45 12.58
N ALA A 159 -8.12 13.15 12.87
CA ALA A 159 -8.15 12.65 14.25
C ALA A 159 -6.78 12.78 14.96
N GLY A 160 -5.68 12.64 14.23
CA GLY A 160 -4.31 12.78 14.73
C GLY A 160 -3.78 14.21 14.77
N ALA A 161 -4.44 15.17 14.12
CA ALA A 161 -4.02 16.57 14.15
C ALA A 161 -4.25 17.18 15.56
N PRO A 162 -3.28 17.94 16.11
CA PRO A 162 -3.49 18.64 17.37
C PRO A 162 -4.69 19.59 17.21
N ARG A 163 -5.72 19.40 18.04
CA ARG A 163 -6.85 20.33 18.11
C ARG A 163 -6.30 21.68 18.58
N SER A 164 -6.36 22.68 17.70
CA SER A 164 -6.02 24.08 17.99
C SER A 164 -6.77 24.62 19.20
#